data_AF-A0A930EDK3-F1
#
_entry.id   AF-A0A930EDK3-F1
#
_cell.length_a   1.000
_cell.length_b   1.000
_cell.length_c   1.000
_cell.angle_alpha   90.00
_cell.angle_beta   90.00
_cell.angle_gamma   90.00
#
_symmetry.space_group_name_H-M   'P 1'
#
loop_
_entity.id
_entity.type
_entity.pdbx_description
1 polymer ?
#
loop_
_entity_poly.entity_id
_entity_poly.type
_entity_poly.pdbx_seq_one_letter_code
_entity_poly.pdbx_strand_id
1 'polypeptide(L)'
;MKNNYEKGFFAALACAGLWGILPIYWKSLIPIPSSTIIIYRILMIAVVCVIAARFKYSWSRIFSPLKDWRTALKFFVAGLIVTSNWSIYIWAVNSGHIIQTSIGYYIEPLVVC
;
A
#
# COMPACT_ATOMS: atom_id res chain seq x y z
N MET A 1 9.72 -27.99 9.10
CA MET A 1 10.14 -27.16 7.96
C MET A 1 9.17 -27.22 6.78
N LYS A 2 8.75 -28.40 6.29
CA LYS A 2 7.78 -28.58 5.17
C LYS A 2 6.46 -27.77 5.33
N ASN A 3 5.90 -27.77 6.54
CA ASN A 3 4.65 -27.06 6.88
C ASN A 3 4.75 -25.51 6.77
N ASN A 4 5.95 -24.93 6.90
CA ASN A 4 6.13 -23.48 6.72
C ASN A 4 6.26 -23.09 5.24
N TYR A 5 6.85 -23.97 4.42
CA TYR A 5 6.92 -23.77 2.97
C TYR A 5 5.55 -23.85 2.32
N GLU A 6 4.72 -24.82 2.71
CA GLU A 6 3.34 -24.94 2.22
C GLU A 6 2.51 -23.70 2.59
N LYS A 7 2.59 -23.23 3.85
CA LYS A 7 1.93 -21.99 4.28
C LYS A 7 2.42 -20.76 3.51
N GLY A 8 3.74 -20.63 3.31
CA GLY A 8 4.33 -19.54 2.54
C GLY A 8 3.87 -19.55 1.08
N PHE A 9 3.81 -20.73 0.47
CA PHE A 9 3.31 -20.92 -0.89
C PHE A 9 1.84 -20.48 -1.02
N PHE A 10 0.96 -20.96 -0.12
CA PHE A 10 -0.46 -20.55 -0.14
C PHE A 10 -0.65 -19.06 0.14
N ALA A 11 0.16 -18.47 1.03
CA ALA A 11 0.11 -17.02 1.28
C ALA A 11 0.54 -16.21 0.06
N ALA A 12 1.59 -16.64 -0.66
CA ALA A 12 2.04 -15.99 -1.89
C ALA A 12 0.98 -16.09 -3.00
N LEU A 13 0.37 -17.28 -3.17
CA LEU A 13 -0.69 -17.50 -4.14
C LEU A 13 -1.92 -16.63 -3.84
N ALA A 14 -2.34 -16.56 -2.57
CA ALA A 14 -3.45 -15.71 -2.15
C ALA A 14 -3.14 -14.23 -2.36
N CYS A 15 -1.92 -13.79 -2.02
CA CYS A 15 -1.47 -12.42 -2.27
C CYS A 15 -1.53 -12.07 -3.76
N ALA A 16 -0.98 -12.93 -4.62
CA ALA A 16 -1.01 -12.74 -6.08
C ALA A 16 -2.44 -12.70 -6.62
N GLY A 17 -3.33 -13.57 -6.14
CA GLY A 17 -4.75 -13.56 -6.51
C GLY A 17 -5.47 -12.28 -6.09
N LEU A 18 -5.27 -11.82 -4.85
CA LEU A 18 -5.86 -10.58 -4.34
C LEU A 18 -5.38 -9.37 -5.15
N TRP A 19 -4.09 -9.30 -5.47
CA TRP A 19 -3.53 -8.25 -6.33
C TRP A 19 -4.05 -8.32 -7.76
N GLY A 20 -4.30 -9.51 -8.30
CA GLY A 20 -4.90 -9.69 -9.63
C GLY A 20 -6.36 -9.21 -9.73
N ILE A 21 -7.11 -9.31 -8.64
CA ILE A 21 -8.51 -8.83 -8.57
C ILE A 21 -8.59 -7.31 -8.35
N LEU A 22 -7.54 -6.70 -7.79
CA LEU A 22 -7.51 -5.30 -7.39
C LEU A 22 -7.86 -4.29 -8.51
N PRO A 23 -7.41 -4.43 -9.77
CA PRO A 23 -7.82 -3.53 -10.86
C PRO A 23 -9.33 -3.52 -11.10
N ILE A 24 -10.03 -4.64 -10.88
CA ILE A 24 -11.49 -4.75 -11.03
C ILE A 24 -12.19 -3.88 -10.00
N TYR A 25 -11.69 -3.87 -8.76
CA TYR A 25 -12.18 -3.01 -7.69
C TYR A 25 -11.99 -1.52 -8.00
N TRP A 26 -10.83 -1.13 -8.54
CA TRP A 26 -10.64 0.28 -8.92
C TRP A 26 -11.52 0.68 -10.11
N LYS A 27 -11.74 -0.23 -11.05
CA LYS A 27 -12.63 0.00 -12.19
C LYS A 27 -14.08 0.19 -11.76
N SER A 28 -14.55 -0.48 -10.71
CA SER A 28 -15.91 -0.24 -10.19
C SER A 28 -16.06 1.10 -9.47
N LEU A 29 -14.96 1.73 -9.07
CA LEU A 29 -14.92 3.03 -8.40
C LEU A 29 -14.66 4.22 -9.34
N ILE A 30 -14.62 4.02 -10.66
CA ILE A 30 -14.43 5.07 -11.67
C ILE A 30 -15.27 6.35 -11.44
N PRO A 31 -16.56 6.28 -10.99
CA PRO A 31 -17.35 7.48 -10.75
C PRO A 31 -16.74 8.42 -9.69
N ILE A 32 -15.84 7.92 -8.86
CA ILE A 32 -15.20 8.66 -7.78
C ILE A 32 -13.84 9.18 -8.26
N PRO A 33 -13.53 10.48 -8.08
CA PRO A 33 -12.21 11.02 -8.39
C PRO A 33 -11.09 10.26 -7.67
N SER A 34 -10.01 9.94 -8.39
CA SER A 34 -8.85 9.22 -7.84
C SER A 34 -8.24 9.92 -6.61
N SER A 35 -8.29 11.25 -6.56
CA SER A 35 -7.84 12.05 -5.40
C SER A 35 -8.64 11.74 -4.13
N THR A 36 -9.97 11.67 -4.24
CA THR A 36 -10.87 11.35 -3.12
C THR A 36 -10.61 9.95 -2.59
N ILE A 37 -10.41 8.98 -3.47
CA ILE A 37 -10.09 7.60 -3.11
C ILE A 37 -8.82 7.55 -2.26
N ILE A 38 -7.79 8.32 -2.64
CA ILE A 38 -6.49 8.31 -1.97
C ILE A 38 -6.56 9.00 -0.61
N ILE A 39 -7.23 10.15 -0.52
CA ILE A 39 -7.44 10.84 0.75
C ILE A 39 -8.15 9.91 1.74
N TYR A 40 -9.25 9.28 1.30
CA TYR A 40 -9.97 8.31 2.11
C TYR A 40 -9.07 7.15 2.55
N ARG A 41 -8.26 6.62 1.63
CA ARG A 41 -7.35 5.51 1.90
C ARG A 41 -6.25 5.88 2.91
N ILE A 42 -5.65 7.07 2.81
CA ILE A 42 -4.65 7.56 3.76
C ILE A 42 -5.28 7.70 5.15
N LEU A 43 -6.48 8.28 5.24
CA LEU A 43 -7.20 8.44 6.51
C LEU A 43 -7.54 7.07 7.13
N MET A 44 -8.07 6.14 6.33
CA MET A 44 -8.43 4.80 6.81
C MET A 44 -7.22 4.01 7.27
N ILE A 45 -6.11 4.02 6.52
CA ILE A 45 -4.87 3.35 6.92
C ILE A 45 -4.34 3.97 8.22
N ALA A 46 -4.33 5.30 8.33
CA ALA A 46 -3.88 5.98 9.54
C ALA A 46 -4.72 5.57 10.77
N VAL A 47 -6.05 5.57 10.65
CA VAL A 47 -6.97 5.17 11.72
C VAL A 47 -6.76 3.70 12.10
N VAL A 48 -6.75 2.79 11.13
CA VAL A 48 -6.57 1.35 11.39
C VAL A 48 -5.21 1.07 12.03
N CYS A 49 -4.14 1.68 11.53
CA CYS A 49 -2.80 1.52 12.10
C CYS A 49 -2.72 2.06 13.53
N VAL A 50 -3.31 3.21 13.84
CA VAL A 50 -3.32 3.77 15.21
C VAL A 50 -4.12 2.87 16.15
N ILE A 51 -5.30 2.39 15.73
CA ILE A 51 -6.12 1.46 16.51
C ILE A 51 -5.35 0.17 16.77
N ALA A 52 -4.78 -0.46 15.74
CA ALA A 52 -3.99 -1.67 15.87
C ALA A 52 -2.75 -1.48 16.77
N ALA A 53 -2.04 -0.36 16.61
CA ALA A 53 -0.88 -0.03 17.42
C ALA A 53 -1.26 0.18 18.90
N ARG A 54 -2.44 0.75 19.17
CA ARG A 54 -2.92 0.97 20.54
C ARG A 54 -3.17 -0.33 21.31
N PHE A 55 -3.53 -1.42 20.65
CA PHE A 55 -3.66 -2.72 21.30
C PHE A 55 -2.32 -3.32 21.74
N LYS A 56 -1.20 -2.88 21.14
CA LYS A 56 0.13 -3.45 21.37
C LYS A 56 1.10 -2.51 22.11
N TYR A 57 0.90 -1.20 22.02
CA TYR A 57 1.84 -0.18 22.49
C TYR A 57 1.13 0.97 23.22
N SER A 58 1.87 1.64 24.12
CA SER A 58 1.41 2.87 24.79
C SER A 58 1.47 4.08 23.85
N TRP A 59 0.64 5.09 24.11
CA TRP A 59 0.62 6.34 23.32
C TRP A 59 1.99 7.03 23.23
N SER A 60 2.76 7.02 24.33
CA SER A 60 4.12 7.56 24.35
C SER A 60 5.03 6.83 23.37
N ARG A 61 4.95 5.49 23.28
CA ARG A 61 5.75 4.69 22.35
C ARG A 61 5.32 4.87 20.89
N ILE A 62 4.01 5.04 20.63
CA ILE A 62 3.48 5.26 19.27
C ILE A 62 3.98 6.57 18.69
N PHE A 63 3.97 7.64 19.50
CA PHE A 63 4.34 8.99 19.03
C PHE A 63 5.78 9.40 19.35
N SER A 64 6.54 8.61 20.12
CA SER A 64 7.96 8.86 20.38
C SER A 64 8.80 9.07 19.10
N PRO A 65 8.60 8.31 18.00
CA PRO A 65 9.38 8.50 16.77
C PRO A 65 9.15 9.86 16.11
N LEU A 66 8.02 10.51 16.36
CA LEU A 66 7.72 11.85 15.83
C LEU A 66 8.51 12.96 16.54
N LYS A 67 9.10 12.67 17.71
CA LYS A 67 9.91 13.64 18.47
C LYS A 67 11.29 13.84 17.86
N ASP A 68 11.79 12.86 17.11
CA ASP A 68 13.04 13.00 16.36
C ASP A 68 12.73 13.47 14.93
N TRP A 69 13.10 14.72 14.62
CA TRP A 69 12.92 15.33 13.31
C TRP A 69 13.52 14.48 12.17
N ARG A 70 14.68 13.84 12.39
CA ARG A 70 15.33 13.04 11.34
C ARG A 70 14.52 11.79 11.02
N THR A 71 14.02 11.12 12.05
CA THR A 71 13.14 9.95 11.91
C THR A 71 11.80 10.34 11.30
N ALA A 72 11.20 11.43 11.76
CA ALA A 72 9.95 11.96 11.21
C ALA A 72 10.09 12.31 9.72
N LEU A 73 11.18 12.96 9.32
CA LEU A 73 11.45 13.31 7.92
C LEU A 73 11.61 12.06 7.04
N LYS A 74 12.31 11.03 7.53
CA LYS A 74 12.44 9.75 6.80
C LYS A 74 11.08 9.11 6.55
N PHE A 75 10.22 9.06 7.58
CA PHE A 75 8.87 8.52 7.43
C PHE A 75 7.98 9.37 6.53
N PHE A 76 8.14 10.69 6.58
CA PHE A 76 7.42 11.60 5.68
C PHE A 76 7.81 11.37 4.21
N VAL A 77 9.11 11.30 3.92
CA VAL A 77 9.62 11.02 2.57
C VAL A 77 9.17 9.64 2.09
N ALA A 78 9.29 8.61 2.93
CA ALA A 78 8.80 7.27 2.59
C ALA A 78 7.29 7.26 2.31
N GLY A 79 6.51 7.97 3.13
CA GLY A 79 5.07 8.16 2.94
C GLY A 79 4.75 8.84 1.61
N LEU A 80 5.47 9.92 1.26
CA LEU A 80 5.30 10.60 -0.02
C LEU A 80 5.57 9.67 -1.20
N ILE A 81 6.67 8.91 -1.19
CA ILE A 81 7.00 7.96 -2.26
C ILE A 81 5.89 6.92 -2.42
N VAL A 82 5.44 6.32 -1.31
CA VAL A 82 4.37 5.30 -1.33
C VAL A 82 3.05 5.90 -1.80
N THR A 83 2.69 7.10 -1.35
CA THR A 83 1.48 7.80 -1.78
C THR A 83 1.54 8.14 -3.26
N SER A 84 2.66 8.68 -3.75
CA SER A 84 2.85 8.97 -5.18
C SER A 84 2.73 7.72 -6.04
N ASN A 85 3.37 6.62 -5.63
CA ASN A 85 3.28 5.33 -6.33
C ASN A 85 1.81 4.88 -6.46
N TRP A 86 1.08 4.84 -5.35
CA TRP A 86 -0.33 4.45 -5.37
C TRP A 86 -1.24 5.44 -6.10
N SER A 87 -0.88 6.72 -6.10
CA SER A 87 -1.63 7.74 -6.83
C SER A 87 -1.55 7.53 -8.33
N ILE A 88 -0.34 7.29 -8.83
CA ILE A 88 -0.08 6.97 -10.23
C ILE A 88 -0.80 5.68 -10.61
N TYR A 89 -0.74 4.66 -9.76
CA TYR A 89 -1.44 3.38 -9.98
C TYR A 89 -2.96 3.56 -10.18
N ILE A 90 -3.63 4.18 -9.21
CA ILE A 90 -5.09 4.35 -9.24
C ILE A 90 -5.49 5.23 -10.43
N TRP A 91 -4.74 6.30 -10.69
CA TRP A 91 -4.96 7.16 -11.86
C TRP A 91 -4.80 6.40 -13.18
N ALA A 92 -3.76 5.58 -13.32
CA ALA A 92 -3.49 4.82 -14.53
C ALA A 92 -4.58 3.76 -14.78
N VAL A 93 -5.02 3.06 -13.73
CA VAL A 93 -6.14 2.09 -13.83
C VAL A 93 -7.44 2.78 -14.20
N ASN A 94 -7.77 3.92 -13.57
CA ASN A 94 -8.97 4.70 -13.88
C ASN A 94 -8.94 5.23 -15.33
N SER A 95 -7.77 5.64 -15.81
CA SER A 95 -7.55 6.09 -17.20
C SER A 95 -7.46 4.94 -18.23
N GLY A 96 -7.67 3.68 -17.81
CA GLY A 96 -7.66 2.50 -18.69
C GLY A 96 -6.27 1.94 -19.02
N HIS A 97 -5.19 2.48 -18.45
CA HIS A 97 -3.81 2.04 -18.66
C HIS A 97 -3.42 0.81 -17.80
N ILE A 98 -4.30 -0.18 -17.70
CA ILE A 98 -4.11 -1.33 -16.81
C ILE A 98 -2.90 -2.17 -17.25
N ILE A 99 -2.73 -2.41 -18.55
CA ILE A 99 -1.63 -3.23 -19.10
C ILE A 99 -0.27 -2.57 -18.85
N GLN A 100 -0.16 -1.26 -19.10
CA GLN A 100 1.06 -0.49 -18.86
C GLN A 100 1.45 -0.55 -17.38
N THR A 101 0.45 -0.45 -16.51
CA THR A 101 0.65 -0.52 -15.07
C THR A 101 1.17 -1.89 -14.63
N SER A 102 0.60 -2.98 -15.16
CA SER A 102 1.07 -4.35 -14.89
C SER A 102 2.51 -4.58 -15.36
N ILE A 103 2.89 -4.07 -16.55
CA ILE A 103 4.27 -4.16 -17.06
C ILE A 103 5.22 -3.42 -16.12
N GLY A 104 4.84 -2.23 -15.62
CA GLY A 104 5.61 -1.49 -14.63
C GLY A 104 5.92 -2.31 -13.38
N TYR A 105 4.94 -3.04 -12.84
CA TYR A 105 5.16 -3.93 -11.69
C TYR A 105 6.02 -5.16 -12.01
N TYR A 106 5.98 -5.67 -13.24
CA TYR A 106 6.88 -6.76 -13.65
C TYR A 106 8.34 -6.33 -13.79
N ILE A 107 8.61 -5.03 -13.95
CA ILE A 107 9.96 -4.47 -13.99
C ILE A 107 10.54 -4.28 -12.58
N GLU A 108 9.70 -4.04 -11.56
CA GLU A 108 10.14 -3.78 -10.19
C GLU A 108 11.15 -4.82 -9.65
N PRO A 109 10.95 -6.15 -9.81
CA PRO A 109 11.94 -7.13 -9.38
C PRO A 109 13.30 -7.02 -10.08
N LEU A 110 13.35 -6.53 -11.33
CA LEU A 110 14.60 -6.35 -12.08
C LEU A 110 15.39 -5.10 -11.63
N VAL A 111 14.70 -4.13 -11.05
CA VAL A 111 15.29 -2.86 -10.60
C VAL A 111 15.72 -2.91 -9.14
N VAL A 112 15.01 -3.70 -8.33
CA VAL A 112 15.23 -3.80 -6.89
C VAL A 112 16.20 -4.94 -6.52
N CYS A 113 16.38 -5.95 -7.38
CA CYS A 113 17.41 -6.98 -7.21
C CYS A 113 18.79 -6.48 -7.68
#